data_AF-A0A1A8SAK4-F1
#
_entry.id   AF-A0A1A8SAK4-F1
#
_cell.length_a   1.000
_cell.length_b   1.000
_cell.length_c   1.000
_cell.angle_alpha   90.00
_cell.angle_beta   90.00
_cell.angle_gamma   90.00
#
_symmetry.space_group_name_H-M   'P 1'
#
loop_
_entity.id
_entity.type
_entity.pdbx_description
1 polymer ?
#
loop_
_entity_poly.entity_id
_entity_poly.type
_entity_poly.pdbx_seq_one_letter_code
_entity_poly.pdbx_strand_id
1 'polypeptide(L)'
;PRRLAAIAVAERVAAERGESVGQTVGYHIRLESRVSPKTQLTFCTSGVLLRTLMAGDTSLLTVTHVIVDEVHERDGLTDFLLTKLRDVLQKIPT
;
A
#
# COMPACT_ATOMS: atom_id res chain seq x y z
N PRO A 1 5.87 -3.71 -5.10
CA PRO A 1 6.88 -2.91 -5.84
C PRO A 1 7.98 -2.29 -4.95
N ARG A 2 9.17 -2.05 -5.54
CA ARG A 2 10.32 -1.36 -4.90
C ARG A 2 10.06 0.15 -4.78
N ARG A 3 10.91 0.86 -4.00
CA ARG A 3 10.73 2.29 -3.69
C ARG A 3 10.52 3.17 -4.93
N LEU A 4 11.42 3.09 -5.91
CA LEU A 4 11.32 3.91 -7.12
C LEU A 4 10.09 3.56 -7.97
N ALA A 5 9.75 2.27 -8.04
CA ALA A 5 8.56 1.82 -8.75
C ALA A 5 7.29 2.34 -8.09
N ALA A 6 7.17 2.30 -6.76
CA ALA A 6 6.02 2.84 -6.04
C ALA A 6 5.83 4.34 -6.27
N ILE A 7 6.93 5.11 -6.28
CA ILE A 7 6.89 6.56 -6.59
C ILE A 7 6.46 6.77 -8.04
N ALA A 8 7.16 6.14 -8.99
CA ALA A 8 6.92 6.34 -10.42
C ALA A 8 5.49 5.95 -10.84
N VAL A 9 4.96 4.86 -10.29
CA VAL A 9 3.57 4.45 -10.56
C VAL A 9 2.58 5.43 -9.95
N ALA A 10 2.81 5.93 -8.73
CA ALA A 10 1.95 6.95 -8.14
C ALA A 10 1.95 8.26 -8.95
N GLU A 11 3.13 8.71 -9.40
CA GLU A 11 3.28 9.88 -10.27
C GLU A 11 2.56 9.68 -11.60
N ARG A 12 2.73 8.50 -12.22
CA ARG A 12 2.07 8.16 -13.48
C ARG A 12 0.55 8.18 -13.35
N VAL A 13 0.01 7.51 -12.33
CA VAL A 13 -1.44 7.41 -12.13
C VAL A 13 -2.05 8.75 -11.73
N ALA A 14 -1.34 9.57 -10.94
CA ALA A 14 -1.77 10.93 -10.65
C ALA A 14 -1.82 11.79 -11.93
N ALA A 15 -0.79 11.71 -12.78
CA ALA A 15 -0.74 12.42 -14.05
C ALA A 15 -1.87 11.98 -15.01
N GLU A 16 -2.18 10.68 -15.08
CA GLU A 16 -3.31 10.16 -15.87
C GLU A 16 -4.67 10.65 -15.36
N ARG A 17 -4.77 10.96 -14.07
CA ARG A 17 -5.94 11.59 -13.45
C ARG A 17 -5.96 13.11 -13.54
N GLY A 18 -4.93 13.72 -14.13
CA GLY A 18 -4.80 15.18 -14.23
C GLY A 18 -4.57 15.87 -12.88
N GLU A 19 -3.97 15.17 -11.90
CA GLU A 19 -3.68 15.70 -10.57
C GLU A 19 -2.21 15.49 -10.17
N SER A 20 -1.79 16.16 -9.09
CA SER A 20 -0.49 15.94 -8.46
C SER A 20 -0.57 14.84 -7.40
N VAL A 21 0.53 14.11 -7.21
CA VAL A 21 0.66 13.15 -6.11
C VAL A 21 0.42 13.85 -4.76
N GLY A 22 -0.33 13.19 -3.89
CA GLY A 22 -0.79 13.70 -2.61
C GLY A 22 -2.22 14.25 -2.63
N GLN A 23 -2.86 14.32 -3.80
CA GLN A 23 -4.32 14.50 -3.93
C GLN A 23 -5.04 13.15 -3.75
N THR A 24 -5.76 12.64 -4.75
CA THR A 24 -6.45 11.34 -4.64
C THR A 24 -5.52 10.14 -4.80
N VAL A 25 -4.36 10.33 -5.42
CA VAL A 25 -3.29 9.33 -5.54
C VAL A 25 -2.09 9.73 -4.69
N GLY A 26 -1.56 8.80 -3.90
CA GLY A 26 -0.38 9.00 -3.06
C GLY A 26 0.54 7.80 -3.05
N TYR A 27 1.71 7.97 -2.43
CA TYR A 27 2.58 6.84 -2.09
C TYR A 27 3.06 6.91 -0.64
N HIS A 28 3.34 5.74 -0.08
CA HIS A 28 3.97 5.61 1.22
C HIS A 28 5.12 4.61 1.18
N ILE A 29 6.32 5.11 1.44
CA ILE A 29 7.56 4.35 1.40
C ILE A 29 8.35 4.63 2.69
N ARG A 30 9.43 3.88 2.90
CA ARG A 30 10.27 4.09 4.08
C ARG A 30 10.84 5.52 4.08
N LEU A 31 10.61 6.25 5.18
CA LEU A 31 11.04 7.62 5.45
C LEU A 31 10.37 8.72 4.60
N GLU A 32 9.40 8.38 3.76
CA GLU A 32 8.77 9.37 2.88
C GLU A 32 7.31 9.00 2.62
N SER A 33 6.43 9.99 2.77
CA SER A 33 4.99 9.82 2.56
C SER A 33 4.43 11.02 1.82
N ARG A 34 3.68 10.75 0.74
CA ARG A 34 2.88 11.73 -0.01
C ARG A 34 1.42 11.29 0.01
N VAL A 35 0.88 11.11 1.20
CA VAL A 35 -0.52 10.74 1.45
C VAL A 35 -1.19 11.90 2.18
N SER A 36 -2.45 12.19 1.85
CA SER A 36 -3.27 13.21 2.50
C SER A 36 -4.64 12.62 2.89
N PRO A 37 -5.46 13.35 3.67
CA PRO A 37 -6.84 12.92 3.95
C PRO A 37 -7.72 12.76 2.70
N LYS A 38 -7.31 13.32 1.55
CA LYS A 38 -8.00 13.17 0.27
C LYS A 38 -7.56 11.93 -0.52
N THR A 39 -6.47 11.27 -0.11
CA THR A 39 -5.90 10.14 -0.84
C THR A 39 -6.81 8.93 -0.76
N GLN A 40 -7.20 8.43 -1.94
CA GLN A 40 -8.05 7.26 -2.11
C GLN A 40 -7.26 6.04 -2.59
N LEU A 41 -6.14 6.26 -3.29
CA LEU A 41 -5.24 5.22 -3.77
C LEU A 41 -3.83 5.48 -3.24
N THR A 42 -3.28 4.53 -2.48
CA THR A 42 -1.91 4.62 -1.95
C THR A 42 -1.04 3.49 -2.49
N PHE A 43 0.02 3.85 -3.20
CA PHE A 43 1.08 2.92 -3.58
C PHE A 43 2.09 2.80 -2.43
N CYS A 44 2.38 1.60 -1.96
CA CYS A 44 3.36 1.40 -0.90
C CYS A 44 4.26 0.21 -1.14
N THR A 45 5.42 0.20 -0.47
CA THR A 45 6.28 -0.98 -0.46
C THR A 45 5.75 -2.03 0.51
N SER A 46 6.04 -3.30 0.25
CA SER A 46 5.60 -4.42 1.09
C SER A 46 5.96 -4.23 2.56
N GLY A 47 7.16 -3.71 2.84
CA GLY A 47 7.61 -3.44 4.21
C GLY A 47 6.84 -2.33 4.93
N VAL A 48 6.34 -1.32 4.21
CA VAL A 48 5.47 -0.30 4.79
C VAL A 48 4.11 -0.88 5.13
N LEU A 49 3.49 -1.62 4.21
CA LEU A 49 2.20 -2.26 4.46
C LEU A 49 2.29 -3.27 5.61
N LEU A 50 3.33 -4.09 5.64
CA LEU A 50 3.55 -5.04 6.73
C LEU A 50 3.66 -4.33 8.08
N ARG A 51 4.40 -3.21 8.15
CA ARG A 51 4.48 -2.41 9.39
C ARG A 51 3.12 -1.85 9.80
N THR A 52 2.33 -1.37 8.85
CA THR A 52 0.96 -0.88 9.11
C THR A 52 0.09 -1.98 9.70
N LEU A 53 0.14 -3.19 9.13
CA LEU A 53 -0.58 -4.36 9.65
C LEU A 53 -0.13 -4.78 11.04
N MET A 54 1.17 -4.66 11.34
CA MET A 54 1.73 -4.98 12.67
C MET A 54 1.35 -3.97 13.74
N ALA A 55 0.89 -2.76 13.37
CA ALA A 55 0.45 -1.76 14.34
C ALA A 55 -0.91 -2.10 14.99
N GLY A 56 -1.65 -3.05 14.43
CA GLY A 56 -2.89 -3.57 15.03
C GLY A 56 -3.95 -3.96 14.00
N ASP A 57 -4.95 -4.71 14.45
CA ASP A 57 -6.04 -5.25 13.61
C ASP A 57 -6.97 -4.16 13.03
N THR A 58 -6.95 -2.94 13.58
CA THR A 58 -7.76 -1.80 13.11
C THR A 58 -7.08 -0.99 11.99
N SER A 59 -5.86 -1.36 11.60
CA SER A 59 -5.04 -0.61 10.65
C SER A 59 -5.63 -0.51 9.24
N LEU A 60 -6.55 -1.40 8.87
CA LEU A 60 -7.21 -1.44 7.56
C LEU A 60 -8.69 -1.05 7.60
N LEU A 61 -9.23 -0.52 8.69
CA LEU A 61 -10.67 -0.20 8.79
C LEU A 61 -11.17 0.77 7.70
N THR A 62 -10.29 1.63 7.19
CA THR A 62 -10.61 2.59 6.13
C THR A 62 -10.22 2.10 4.73
N VAL A 63 -9.65 0.89 4.63
CA VAL A 63 -9.14 0.31 3.40
C VAL A 63 -10.12 -0.74 2.91
N THR A 64 -10.69 -0.52 1.72
CA THR A 64 -11.65 -1.45 1.12
C THR A 64 -10.98 -2.59 0.36
N HIS A 65 -9.82 -2.33 -0.25
CA HIS A 65 -9.12 -3.29 -1.09
C HIS A 65 -7.60 -3.17 -0.91
N VAL A 66 -6.93 -4.32 -0.92
CA VAL A 66 -5.47 -4.41 -0.95
C VAL A 66 -5.07 -5.18 -2.20
N ILE A 67 -4.25 -4.58 -3.06
CA ILE A 67 -3.69 -5.21 -4.25
C ILE A 67 -2.21 -5.44 -3.99
N VAL A 68 -1.78 -6.71 -4.07
CA VAL A 68 -0.37 -7.08 -3.92
C VAL A 68 0.22 -7.28 -5.31
N ASP A 69 1.22 -6.48 -5.64
CA ASP A 69 1.91 -6.48 -6.93
C ASP A 69 3.37 -6.97 -6.76
N GLU A 70 4.00 -7.41 -7.85
CA GLU A 70 5.38 -7.93 -7.89
C GLU A 70 5.58 -9.22 -7.05
N VAL A 71 4.51 -10.00 -6.85
CA VAL A 71 4.56 -11.27 -6.07
C VAL A 71 5.52 -12.31 -6.68
N HIS A 72 5.88 -12.15 -7.95
CA HIS A 72 6.80 -13.03 -8.65
C HIS A 72 8.27 -12.85 -8.23
N GLU A 73 8.63 -11.73 -7.58
CA GLU A 73 9.99 -11.52 -7.07
C GLU A 73 10.35 -12.51 -5.94
N ARG A 74 9.37 -13.24 -5.36
CA ARG A 74 9.54 -14.25 -4.30
C ARG A 74 10.44 -13.77 -3.13
N ASP A 75 10.23 -12.52 -2.73
CA ASP A 75 10.92 -11.94 -1.59
C ASP A 75 10.26 -12.38 -0.27
N GLY A 76 11.07 -12.74 0.74
CA GLY A 76 10.58 -13.25 2.01
C GLY A 76 9.65 -12.28 2.74
N LEU A 77 9.88 -10.96 2.59
CA LEU A 77 8.96 -9.95 3.14
C LEU A 77 7.56 -10.02 2.52
N THR A 78 7.46 -10.35 1.24
CA THR A 78 6.17 -10.50 0.56
C THR A 78 5.44 -11.75 1.05
N ASP A 79 6.16 -12.84 1.32
CA ASP A 79 5.56 -14.06 1.90
C ASP A 79 5.02 -13.82 3.32
N PHE A 80 5.77 -13.08 4.16
CA PHE A 80 5.29 -12.66 5.48
C PHE A 80 4.07 -11.74 5.39
N LEU A 81 4.09 -10.79 4.45
CA LEU A 81 2.96 -9.91 4.18
C LEU A 81 1.70 -10.70 3.80
N LEU A 82 1.80 -11.64 2.86
CA LEU A 82 0.68 -12.45 2.43
C LEU A 82 0.12 -13.31 3.57
N THR A 83 1.01 -13.86 4.40
CA THR A 83 0.60 -14.60 5.61
C THR A 83 -0.19 -13.71 6.56
N LYS A 84 0.28 -12.47 6.80
CA LYS A 84 -0.47 -11.53 7.66
C LYS A 84 -1.76 -11.00 7.06
N LEU A 85 -1.80 -10.77 5.76
CA LEU A 85 -3.05 -10.42 5.09
C LEU A 85 -4.09 -11.53 5.23
N ARG A 86 -3.68 -12.81 5.14
CA ARG A 86 -4.58 -13.95 5.38
C ARG A 86 -5.17 -13.94 6.79
N ASP A 87 -4.35 -13.71 7.82
CA ASP A 87 -4.81 -13.62 9.21
C ASP A 87 -5.82 -12.47 9.41
N VAL A 88 -5.57 -11.31 8.78
CA VAL A 88 -6.43 -10.13 8.91
C VAL A 88 -7.76 -10.32 8.18
N LEU A 89 -7.74 -10.91 6.97
CA LEU A 89 -8.95 -11.19 6.20
C LEU A 89 -9.92 -12.12 6.94
N GLN A 90 -9.44 -13.03 7.78
CA GLN A 90 -10.31 -13.87 8.61
C GLN A 90 -11.07 -13.08 9.69
N LYS A 91 -10.59 -11.89 10.06
CA LYS A 91 -11.20 -11.02 11.09
C LYS A 91 -12.12 -9.95 10.51
N ILE A 92 -12.02 -9.67 9.21
CA ILE A 92 -12.85 -8.68 8.52
C ILE A 92 -14.03 -9.44 7.88
N PRO A 93 -15.25 -9.38 8.44
CA PRO A 93 -16.41 -10.01 7.84
C PRO A 93 -16.70 -9.39 6.46
N THR A 94 -17.12 -10.23 5.53
CA THR A 94 -17.48 -9.86 4.14
C THR A 94 -18.88 -9.28 4.05
#